data_AF-A0A199P3V3-F1
#
_entry.id   AF-A0A199P3V3-F1
#
_cell.length_a   1.000
_cell.length_b   1.000
_cell.length_c   1.000
_cell.angle_alpha   90.00
_cell.angle_beta   90.00
_cell.angle_gamma   90.00
#
_symmetry.space_group_name_H-M   'P 1'
#
loop_
_entity.id
_entity.type
_entity.pdbx_description
1 polymer ?
#
loop_
_entity_poly.entity_id
_entity_poly.type
_entity_poly.pdbx_seq_one_letter_code
_entity_poly.pdbx_strand_id
1 'polypeptide(L)'
;MKRPLSSLLRIVAPLCMSAGLALASHVAHAAAVCSTGQWVANPNDTDMPAVRYETTHFAFRWEDAENVPRADLEAAGEELELIWNTYINRIGFPEPYCASATKYKASIYLKSDFGMQGGPADSGGMGMWISPSFLQDHWGLAHELTHALQGATGGLTRSQYTGWIWESHANWMAHQIDEYHNTEVQCSTMLVNYPHLYLGSTRDRYCNWQFMEYLKDRFGYSIINDMWAKAPKSGDPGLADADPFSVIRDNMGWTQSQLNDVFGDWAMHNVNWDYTDPDGRDHGVLMREQYGSNDAFDPENTSDEYNRDLALRLTQLDQVPGQERRYRVPFDWAPQRWGYNLVRLIPAAGAAAIGVKFAGDVQTQSAVNALPGLYNDPSAIASPDSDWRWGVVAIDAAGKARYSPLQRGASASLQFDLKRGDTGLYLVVMGTPSKMHKIKWDQSYYSIYRYPWSVTLDNAYPSGRQPNAPTPTALGTRHANGGGWVARTAYVAPTAYVGPDARVLGGQVLGNARIQDHATIMGGTVQDNVVVGGLSVVHDGARIRDSAQVHTVFMGPGAFEAFTLSGTAQLRGDVEERGASPSKGVFYGYVDPGLILNPEYGADLTGAVPEVTATPRSQ
;
A
#
# COMPACT_ATOMS: atom_id res chain seq x y z
N MET A 1 57.32 55.28 -4.80
CA MET A 1 57.37 54.54 -6.08
C MET A 1 56.62 53.21 -5.92
N LYS A 2 55.76 52.88 -6.89
CA LYS A 2 55.18 51.57 -7.26
C LYS A 2 54.51 50.66 -6.18
N ARG A 3 53.20 50.45 -6.37
CA ARG A 3 52.30 49.35 -5.91
C ARG A 3 52.76 47.93 -6.39
N PRO A 4 52.11 46.77 -6.08
CA PRO A 4 50.88 46.48 -5.27
C PRO A 4 50.85 45.14 -4.43
N LEU A 5 49.68 44.87 -3.79
CA LEU A 5 49.04 43.56 -3.41
C LEU A 5 49.72 42.67 -2.34
N SER A 6 49.07 41.92 -1.45
CA SER A 6 47.67 41.54 -1.16
C SER A 6 47.68 40.75 0.17
N SER A 7 46.81 41.07 1.14
CA SER A 7 46.62 40.28 2.36
C SER A 7 45.41 39.35 2.22
N LEU A 8 45.65 38.03 2.28
CA LEU A 8 44.64 36.99 2.29
C LEU A 8 43.75 37.08 3.54
N LEU A 9 42.44 37.20 3.34
CA LEU A 9 41.41 36.93 4.33
C LEU A 9 40.89 35.50 4.08
N ARG A 10 41.04 34.62 5.06
CA ARG A 10 40.55 33.23 5.03
C ARG A 10 39.02 33.22 5.06
N ILE A 11 38.40 32.78 3.97
CA ILE A 11 36.98 32.39 3.92
C ILE A 11 36.91 30.93 4.37
N VAL A 12 36.19 30.68 5.46
CA VAL A 12 35.76 29.34 5.86
C VAL A 12 34.47 29.06 5.09
N ALA A 13 34.54 28.19 4.09
CA ALA A 13 33.38 27.64 3.42
C ALA A 13 32.84 26.44 4.23
N PRO A 14 31.51 26.29 4.42
CA PRO A 14 30.96 25.07 4.98
C PRO A 14 31.03 23.98 3.91
N LEU A 15 31.69 22.86 4.23
CA LEU A 15 31.62 21.64 3.45
C LEU A 15 30.17 21.13 3.45
N CYS A 16 29.48 21.26 2.33
CA CYS A 16 28.34 20.40 2.00
C CYS A 16 28.86 18.96 1.83
N MET A 17 28.79 18.15 2.89
CA MET A 17 28.83 16.71 2.75
C MET A 17 27.45 16.25 2.26
N SER A 18 27.30 16.17 0.94
CA SER A 18 26.30 15.30 0.33
C SER A 18 26.67 13.86 0.66
N ALA A 19 26.12 13.32 1.75
CA ALA A 19 26.10 11.88 1.99
C ALA A 19 25.14 11.27 0.97
N GLY A 20 25.63 11.08 -0.26
CA GLY A 20 25.02 10.10 -1.16
C GLY A 20 25.06 8.76 -0.43
N LEU A 21 23.98 7.99 -0.51
CA LEU A 21 24.04 6.58 -0.14
C LEU A 21 25.27 6.01 -0.86
N ALA A 22 26.30 5.66 -0.10
CA ALA A 22 27.34 4.80 -0.62
C ALA A 22 26.62 3.48 -0.90
N LEU A 23 26.17 3.29 -2.14
CA LEU A 23 25.71 2.02 -2.66
C LEU A 23 26.78 1.01 -2.28
N ALA A 24 26.47 0.18 -1.29
CA ALA A 24 27.31 -0.96 -0.98
C ALA A 24 27.46 -1.72 -2.30
N SER A 25 28.71 -1.86 -2.74
CA SER A 25 29.08 -2.61 -3.93
C SER A 25 28.27 -3.90 -3.97
N HIS A 26 27.47 -4.07 -5.02
CA HIS A 26 26.67 -5.27 -5.24
C HIS A 26 27.57 -6.50 -5.10
N VAL A 27 27.42 -7.23 -4.00
CA VAL A 27 27.86 -8.62 -3.98
C VAL A 27 26.76 -9.36 -4.74
N ALA A 28 26.86 -9.34 -6.07
CA ALA A 28 26.09 -10.23 -6.91
C ALA A 28 26.38 -11.64 -6.42
N HIS A 29 25.48 -12.20 -5.61
CA HIS A 29 25.56 -13.60 -5.25
C HIS A 29 25.29 -14.37 -6.53
N ALA A 30 26.29 -15.14 -6.98
CA ALA A 30 26.10 -16.03 -8.10
C ALA A 30 24.89 -16.93 -7.82
N ALA A 31 23.96 -17.03 -8.76
CA ALA A 31 22.85 -17.97 -8.68
C ALA A 31 23.39 -19.38 -8.42
N ALA A 32 22.72 -20.14 -7.56
CA ALA A 32 23.12 -21.51 -7.28
C ALA A 32 23.10 -22.31 -8.60
N VAL A 33 24.21 -22.98 -8.93
CA VAL A 33 24.26 -23.87 -10.09
C VAL A 33 23.54 -25.16 -9.71
N CYS A 34 22.34 -25.36 -10.27
CA CYS A 34 21.55 -26.55 -9.98
C CYS A 34 22.10 -27.79 -10.67
N SER A 35 22.02 -28.92 -9.98
CA SER A 35 22.32 -30.23 -10.53
C SER A 35 21.39 -30.49 -11.72
N THR A 36 21.96 -30.91 -12.85
CA THR A 36 21.17 -31.45 -13.97
C THR A 36 20.38 -32.65 -13.46
N GLY A 37 19.11 -32.74 -13.86
CA GLY A 37 18.22 -33.79 -13.40
C GLY A 37 17.08 -34.06 -14.36
N GLN A 38 16.37 -35.15 -14.14
CA GLN A 38 15.15 -35.49 -14.86
C GLN A 38 13.94 -35.05 -14.04
N TRP A 39 13.01 -34.36 -14.70
CA TRP A 39 11.72 -34.00 -14.13
C TRP A 39 10.75 -35.17 -14.29
N VAL A 40 10.26 -35.69 -13.16
CA VAL A 40 9.30 -36.80 -13.11
C VAL A 40 8.06 -36.39 -12.34
N ALA A 41 6.91 -36.96 -12.67
CA ALA A 41 5.72 -36.79 -11.83
C ALA A 41 6.02 -37.24 -10.39
N ASN A 42 5.59 -36.46 -9.40
CA ASN A 42 5.81 -36.80 -8.00
C ASN A 42 4.96 -38.01 -7.61
N PRO A 43 5.57 -39.15 -7.22
CA PRO A 43 4.81 -40.32 -6.80
C PRO A 43 4.14 -40.15 -5.43
N ASN A 44 4.54 -39.12 -4.66
CA ASN A 44 4.00 -38.86 -3.33
C ASN A 44 2.77 -37.95 -3.31
N ASP A 45 2.36 -37.40 -4.46
CA ASP A 45 1.10 -36.64 -4.60
C ASP A 45 -0.08 -37.62 -4.68
N THR A 46 -0.33 -38.31 -3.56
CA THR A 46 -1.33 -39.40 -3.47
C THR A 46 -2.76 -38.90 -3.26
N ASP A 47 -2.93 -37.60 -2.98
CA ASP A 47 -4.20 -36.89 -2.84
C ASP A 47 -4.81 -36.47 -4.19
N MET A 48 -4.07 -36.69 -5.29
CA MET A 48 -4.48 -36.34 -6.66
C MET A 48 -4.66 -37.60 -7.52
N PRO A 49 -5.51 -37.55 -8.56
CA PRO A 49 -5.69 -38.66 -9.48
C PRO A 49 -4.43 -38.95 -10.32
N ALA A 50 -4.52 -40.02 -11.11
CA ALA A 50 -3.44 -40.41 -12.00
C ALA A 50 -3.09 -39.30 -13.01
N VAL A 51 -1.80 -39.23 -13.36
CA VAL A 51 -1.30 -38.33 -14.41
C VAL A 51 -1.87 -38.75 -15.76
N ARG A 52 -2.35 -37.78 -16.53
CA ARG A 52 -2.98 -37.99 -17.84
C ARG A 52 -2.34 -37.16 -18.96
N TYR A 53 -1.63 -36.10 -18.63
CA TYR A 53 -0.85 -35.30 -19.57
C TYR A 53 0.36 -34.71 -18.86
N GLU A 54 1.46 -34.57 -19.57
CA GLU A 54 2.71 -34.05 -19.02
C GLU A 54 3.41 -33.14 -20.03
N THR A 55 4.05 -32.11 -19.51
CA THR A 55 5.07 -31.32 -20.21
C THR A 55 6.43 -31.58 -19.54
N THR A 56 7.44 -30.72 -19.73
CA THR A 56 8.74 -30.88 -19.08
C THR A 56 8.64 -30.71 -17.57
N HIS A 57 7.96 -29.66 -17.10
CA HIS A 57 7.91 -29.27 -15.69
C HIS A 57 6.54 -29.52 -15.03
N PHE A 58 5.51 -29.92 -15.79
CA PHE A 58 4.14 -30.05 -15.29
C PHE A 58 3.55 -31.45 -15.52
N ALA A 59 2.78 -31.94 -14.54
CA ALA A 59 2.04 -33.19 -14.59
C ALA A 59 0.55 -32.94 -14.31
N PHE A 60 -0.28 -33.01 -15.35
CA PHE A 60 -1.71 -32.78 -15.27
C PHE A 60 -2.47 -34.07 -14.91
N ARG A 61 -3.41 -33.92 -13.98
CA ARG A 61 -4.15 -35.01 -13.33
C ARG A 61 -5.63 -34.65 -13.28
N TRP A 62 -6.50 -35.60 -13.62
CA TRP A 62 -7.96 -35.46 -13.44
C TRP A 62 -8.63 -36.83 -13.39
N GLU A 63 -9.89 -36.87 -12.95
CA GLU A 63 -10.72 -38.08 -12.96
C GLU A 63 -11.37 -38.30 -14.32
N ASP A 64 -11.73 -39.54 -14.68
CA ASP A 64 -12.36 -39.85 -15.99
C ASP A 64 -13.63 -39.04 -16.28
N ALA A 65 -14.33 -38.60 -15.23
CA ALA A 65 -15.58 -37.86 -15.33
C ALA A 65 -15.40 -36.37 -15.69
N GLU A 66 -14.20 -35.81 -15.54
CA GLU A 66 -13.96 -34.39 -15.81
C GLU A 66 -13.84 -34.12 -17.31
N ASN A 67 -14.59 -33.12 -17.79
CA ASN A 67 -14.47 -32.64 -19.16
C ASN A 67 -13.31 -31.65 -19.26
N VAL A 68 -12.17 -32.13 -19.74
CA VAL A 68 -10.97 -31.32 -19.99
C VAL A 68 -10.75 -31.20 -21.50
N PRO A 69 -11.10 -30.06 -22.14
CA PRO A 69 -10.86 -29.87 -23.56
C PRO A 69 -9.37 -29.99 -23.89
N ARG A 70 -9.05 -30.87 -24.85
CA ARG A 70 -7.65 -31.19 -25.16
C ARG A 70 -6.84 -29.97 -25.63
N ALA A 71 -7.47 -29.10 -26.43
CA ALA A 71 -6.82 -27.89 -26.94
C ALA A 71 -6.45 -26.92 -25.81
N ASP A 72 -7.37 -26.69 -24.87
CA ASP A 72 -7.13 -25.79 -23.73
C ASP A 72 -6.04 -26.36 -22.80
N LEU A 73 -6.02 -27.68 -22.59
CA LEU A 73 -4.99 -28.36 -21.82
C LEU A 73 -3.59 -28.25 -22.46
N GLU A 74 -3.50 -28.44 -23.78
CA GLU A 74 -2.23 -28.32 -24.50
C GLU A 74 -1.73 -26.88 -24.49
N ALA A 75 -2.60 -25.90 -24.73
CA ALA A 75 -2.28 -24.48 -24.66
C ALA A 75 -1.83 -24.06 -23.25
N ALA A 76 -2.55 -24.46 -22.20
CA ALA A 76 -2.15 -24.18 -20.82
C ALA A 76 -0.79 -24.80 -20.46
N GLY A 77 -0.52 -26.00 -20.97
CA GLY A 77 0.79 -26.65 -20.79
C GLY A 77 1.92 -25.89 -21.46
N GLU A 78 1.72 -25.38 -22.67
CA GLU A 78 2.70 -24.54 -23.38
C GLU A 78 2.92 -23.21 -22.64
N GLU A 79 1.84 -22.56 -22.19
CA GLU A 79 1.91 -21.31 -21.44
C GLU A 79 2.64 -21.47 -20.10
N LEU A 80 2.35 -22.52 -19.33
CA LEU A 80 3.05 -22.81 -18.08
C LEU A 80 4.55 -23.05 -18.27
N GLU A 81 4.98 -23.63 -19.39
CA GLU A 81 6.41 -23.77 -19.72
C GLU A 81 7.07 -22.44 -20.07
N LEU A 82 6.34 -21.52 -20.72
CA LEU A 82 6.79 -20.15 -20.98
C LEU A 82 6.93 -19.36 -19.67
N ILE A 83 5.93 -19.46 -18.78
CA ILE A 83 5.95 -18.86 -17.44
C ILE A 83 7.13 -19.42 -16.64
N TRP A 84 7.31 -20.76 -16.63
CA TRP A 84 8.43 -21.40 -15.95
C TRP A 84 9.78 -20.86 -16.43
N ASN A 85 9.98 -20.75 -17.74
CA ASN A 85 11.20 -20.18 -18.31
C ASN A 85 11.41 -18.73 -17.87
N THR A 86 10.35 -17.93 -17.82
CA THR A 86 10.42 -16.55 -17.31
C THR A 86 10.84 -16.51 -15.84
N TYR A 87 10.21 -17.32 -14.99
CA TYR A 87 10.43 -17.31 -13.55
C TYR A 87 11.81 -17.86 -13.17
N ILE A 88 12.21 -18.99 -13.74
CA ILE A 88 13.45 -19.67 -13.34
C ILE A 88 14.66 -19.11 -14.10
N ASN A 89 14.55 -18.85 -15.41
CA ASN A 89 15.72 -18.49 -16.22
C ASN A 89 15.92 -16.97 -16.36
N ARG A 90 14.84 -16.18 -16.47
CA ARG A 90 14.95 -14.72 -16.62
C ARG A 90 14.98 -14.01 -15.27
N ILE A 91 13.99 -14.28 -14.41
CA ILE A 91 13.88 -13.68 -13.08
C ILE A 91 14.88 -14.32 -12.11
N GLY A 92 15.23 -15.59 -12.32
CA GLY A 92 16.17 -16.32 -11.46
C GLY A 92 15.56 -16.74 -10.13
N PHE A 93 14.25 -16.96 -10.08
CA PHE A 93 13.59 -17.51 -8.89
C PHE A 93 14.19 -18.88 -8.55
N PRO A 94 14.34 -19.25 -7.26
CA PRO A 94 15.05 -20.48 -6.89
C PRO A 94 14.45 -21.73 -7.53
N GLU A 95 15.26 -22.47 -8.31
CA GLU A 95 14.81 -23.70 -8.95
C GLU A 95 14.45 -24.77 -7.89
N PRO A 96 13.23 -25.33 -7.91
CA PRO A 96 12.85 -26.43 -7.04
C PRO A 96 13.77 -27.64 -7.24
N TYR A 97 14.13 -28.30 -6.13
CA TYR A 97 15.00 -29.48 -6.16
C TYR A 97 16.38 -29.21 -6.81
N CYS A 98 16.89 -27.98 -6.70
CA CYS A 98 18.16 -27.55 -7.29
C CYS A 98 19.34 -28.51 -7.02
N ALA A 99 19.43 -29.08 -5.82
CA ALA A 99 20.52 -30.00 -5.43
C ALA A 99 20.30 -31.47 -5.85
N SER A 100 19.13 -31.83 -6.40
CA SER A 100 18.75 -33.21 -6.71
C SER A 100 18.79 -33.50 -8.21
N ALA A 101 19.25 -34.71 -8.56
CA ALA A 101 19.16 -35.24 -9.93
C ALA A 101 17.74 -35.75 -10.27
N THR A 102 16.93 -36.06 -9.26
CA THR A 102 15.50 -36.33 -9.43
C THR A 102 14.74 -35.07 -9.06
N LYS A 103 14.07 -34.47 -10.05
CA LYS A 103 13.25 -33.27 -9.87
C LYS A 103 11.79 -33.66 -10.04
N TYR A 104 10.89 -33.02 -9.30
CA TYR A 104 9.47 -33.34 -9.35
C TYR A 104 8.69 -32.25 -10.07
N LYS A 105 7.90 -32.66 -11.06
CA LYS A 105 7.00 -31.77 -11.80
C LYS A 105 5.97 -31.13 -10.86
N ALA A 106 5.54 -29.92 -11.17
CA ALA A 106 4.37 -29.34 -10.53
C ALA A 106 3.12 -30.14 -10.92
N SER A 107 2.37 -30.61 -9.93
CA SER A 107 1.15 -31.38 -10.15
C SER A 107 -0.03 -30.43 -10.33
N ILE A 108 -0.71 -30.55 -11.48
CA ILE A 108 -1.88 -29.74 -11.84
C ILE A 108 -3.12 -30.62 -11.75
N TYR A 109 -3.91 -30.46 -10.70
CA TYR A 109 -5.15 -31.20 -10.50
C TYR A 109 -6.34 -30.42 -11.07
N LEU A 110 -6.92 -30.95 -12.14
CA LEU A 110 -8.09 -30.39 -12.81
C LEU A 110 -9.39 -30.99 -12.28
N LYS A 111 -10.31 -30.12 -11.83
CA LYS A 111 -11.66 -30.50 -11.38
C LYS A 111 -12.64 -29.35 -11.51
N SER A 112 -13.82 -29.61 -12.08
CA SER A 112 -14.82 -28.58 -12.43
C SER A 112 -15.37 -27.72 -11.28
N ASP A 113 -15.32 -28.18 -10.03
CA ASP A 113 -15.77 -27.43 -8.85
C ASP A 113 -14.64 -26.65 -8.14
N PHE A 114 -13.42 -26.68 -8.67
CA PHE A 114 -12.32 -25.85 -8.18
C PHE A 114 -12.42 -24.40 -8.69
N GLY A 115 -11.84 -23.49 -7.91
CA GLY A 115 -11.43 -22.19 -8.42
C GLY A 115 -10.09 -22.31 -9.15
N MET A 116 -9.22 -21.33 -8.91
CA MET A 116 -7.79 -21.46 -9.18
C MET A 116 -7.03 -21.30 -7.86
N GLN A 117 -6.13 -22.22 -7.58
CA GLN A 117 -5.30 -22.21 -6.38
C GLN A 117 -3.97 -22.91 -6.64
N GLY A 118 -2.88 -22.36 -6.15
CA GLY A 118 -1.55 -22.93 -6.16
C GLY A 118 -0.95 -22.95 -4.76
N GLY A 119 0.06 -23.79 -4.56
CA GLY A 119 0.72 -23.91 -3.27
C GLY A 119 1.48 -25.21 -3.08
N PRO A 120 1.90 -25.52 -1.85
CA PRO A 120 2.49 -26.81 -1.53
C PRO A 120 1.41 -27.91 -1.55
N ALA A 121 1.63 -28.98 -2.33
CA ALA A 121 0.85 -30.22 -2.24
C ALA A 121 1.05 -30.91 -0.89
N ASP A 122 0.21 -31.88 -0.54
CA ASP A 122 0.32 -32.66 0.70
C ASP A 122 1.69 -33.36 0.84
N SER A 123 2.30 -33.72 -0.29
CA SER A 123 3.66 -34.28 -0.33
C SER A 123 4.77 -33.28 0.01
N GLY A 124 4.45 -31.99 0.12
CA GLY A 124 5.39 -30.87 0.16
C GLY A 124 5.92 -30.46 -1.22
N GLY A 125 5.44 -31.06 -2.31
CA GLY A 125 5.77 -30.69 -3.68
C GLY A 125 5.01 -29.47 -4.20
N MET A 126 5.24 -29.11 -5.47
CA MET A 126 4.50 -28.03 -6.14
C MET A 126 3.13 -28.53 -6.59
N GLY A 127 2.06 -27.83 -6.21
CA GLY A 127 0.68 -28.19 -6.57
C GLY A 127 -0.13 -27.01 -7.07
N MET A 128 -1.05 -27.28 -7.99
CA MET A 128 -2.11 -26.36 -8.42
C MET A 128 -3.44 -27.13 -8.56
N TRP A 129 -4.53 -26.52 -8.14
CA TRP A 129 -5.91 -27.04 -8.19
C TRP A 129 -6.75 -26.06 -9.00
N ILE A 130 -7.17 -26.48 -10.19
CA ILE A 130 -7.69 -25.57 -11.22
C ILE A 130 -8.96 -26.16 -11.83
N SER A 131 -10.03 -25.38 -11.95
CA SER A 131 -11.13 -25.79 -12.83
C SER A 131 -10.72 -25.70 -14.30
N PRO A 132 -11.07 -26.69 -15.16
CA PRO A 132 -10.78 -26.62 -16.59
C PRO A 132 -11.21 -25.33 -17.27
N SER A 133 -12.21 -24.60 -16.74
CA SER A 133 -12.65 -23.30 -17.28
C SER A 133 -11.60 -22.18 -17.15
N PHE A 134 -10.58 -22.35 -16.31
CA PHE A 134 -9.52 -21.37 -16.09
C PHE A 134 -8.21 -21.70 -16.81
N LEU A 135 -8.16 -22.76 -17.63
CA LEU A 135 -6.94 -23.13 -18.37
C LEU A 135 -6.48 -22.07 -19.38
N GLN A 136 -7.36 -21.16 -19.77
CA GLN A 136 -7.04 -20.04 -20.67
C GLN A 136 -6.70 -18.73 -19.92
N ASP A 137 -6.76 -18.73 -18.59
CA ASP A 137 -6.43 -17.55 -17.77
C ASP A 137 -4.92 -17.51 -17.48
N HIS A 138 -4.16 -16.89 -18.39
CA HIS A 138 -2.70 -16.83 -18.31
C HIS A 138 -2.20 -16.09 -17.05
N TRP A 139 -2.84 -14.98 -16.65
CA TRP A 139 -2.52 -14.27 -15.40
C TRP A 139 -2.71 -15.19 -14.20
N GLY A 140 -3.85 -15.87 -14.12
CA GLY A 140 -4.13 -16.83 -13.06
C GLY A 140 -3.09 -17.95 -13.03
N LEU A 141 -2.78 -18.57 -14.17
CA LEU A 141 -1.76 -19.62 -14.26
C LEU A 141 -0.40 -19.14 -13.74
N ALA A 142 0.00 -17.91 -14.10
CA ALA A 142 1.24 -17.29 -13.66
C ALA A 142 1.24 -16.99 -12.15
N HIS A 143 0.12 -16.49 -11.63
CA HIS A 143 -0.08 -16.21 -10.21
C HIS A 143 0.00 -17.49 -9.37
N GLU A 144 -0.79 -18.51 -9.72
CA GLU A 144 -0.87 -19.74 -8.93
C GLU A 144 0.40 -20.60 -9.03
N LEU A 145 1.11 -20.59 -10.17
CA LEU A 145 2.42 -21.22 -10.27
C LEU A 145 3.42 -20.55 -9.31
N THR A 146 3.29 -19.24 -9.10
CA THR A 146 4.14 -18.55 -8.11
C THR A 146 3.89 -19.09 -6.71
N HIS A 147 2.65 -19.35 -6.30
CA HIS A 147 2.37 -19.96 -4.99
C HIS A 147 2.96 -21.36 -4.86
N ALA A 148 2.91 -22.18 -5.91
CA ALA A 148 3.54 -23.49 -5.92
C ALA A 148 5.07 -23.38 -5.73
N LEU A 149 5.72 -22.44 -6.41
CA LEU A 149 7.14 -22.16 -6.30
C LEU A 149 7.53 -21.57 -4.93
N GLN A 150 6.74 -20.65 -4.38
CA GLN A 150 6.90 -20.11 -3.03
C GLN A 150 6.89 -21.24 -2.00
N GLY A 151 5.90 -22.14 -2.09
CA GLY A 151 5.79 -23.34 -1.26
C GLY A 151 7.03 -24.23 -1.34
N ALA A 152 7.56 -24.45 -2.54
CA ALA A 152 8.77 -25.24 -2.76
C ALA A 152 10.04 -24.65 -2.11
N THR A 153 10.08 -23.33 -1.84
CA THR A 153 11.23 -22.73 -1.12
C THR A 153 11.26 -23.11 0.37
N GLY A 154 10.10 -23.43 0.96
CA GLY A 154 9.89 -23.64 2.39
C GLY A 154 10.02 -22.40 3.27
N GLY A 155 10.37 -21.25 2.70
CA GLY A 155 10.55 -19.97 3.38
C GLY A 155 9.25 -19.18 3.53
N LEU A 156 9.20 -18.30 4.53
CA LEU A 156 8.03 -17.45 4.83
C LEU A 156 6.71 -18.24 4.97
N THR A 157 6.81 -19.51 5.34
CA THR A 157 5.68 -20.38 5.66
C THR A 157 5.39 -20.30 7.16
N ARG A 158 4.13 -20.57 7.56
CA ARG A 158 3.75 -20.77 8.98
C ARG A 158 4.06 -19.58 9.91
N SER A 159 4.01 -18.35 9.40
CA SER A 159 4.02 -17.14 10.20
C SER A 159 2.76 -16.31 9.96
N GLN A 160 2.24 -15.68 11.02
CA GLN A 160 1.08 -14.80 10.93
C GLN A 160 1.35 -13.45 10.23
N TYR A 161 2.61 -13.17 9.89
CA TYR A 161 3.07 -11.91 9.28
C TYR A 161 3.32 -12.01 7.76
N THR A 162 3.11 -13.19 7.16
CA THR A 162 3.55 -13.45 5.77
C THR A 162 2.42 -13.59 4.76
N GLY A 163 1.16 -13.78 5.18
CA GLY A 163 0.06 -14.04 4.24
C GLY A 163 -0.07 -13.01 3.11
N TRP A 164 0.12 -11.71 3.41
CA TRP A 164 0.01 -10.65 2.41
C TRP A 164 1.10 -10.72 1.33
N ILE A 165 2.34 -11.12 1.69
CA ILE A 165 3.47 -11.12 0.74
C ILE A 165 3.40 -12.31 -0.22
N TRP A 166 2.71 -13.40 0.16
CA TRP A 166 2.43 -14.50 -0.75
C TRP A 166 1.63 -13.98 -1.96
N GLU A 167 0.55 -13.26 -1.70
CA GLU A 167 -0.33 -12.69 -2.73
C GLU A 167 0.34 -11.55 -3.50
N SER A 168 0.97 -10.61 -2.79
CA SER A 168 1.67 -9.47 -3.40
C SER A 168 2.76 -9.92 -4.36
N HIS A 169 3.58 -10.89 -3.95
CA HIS A 169 4.64 -11.44 -4.79
C HIS A 169 4.12 -12.29 -5.95
N ALA A 170 3.02 -13.02 -5.77
CA ALA A 170 2.39 -13.78 -6.86
C ALA A 170 1.86 -12.85 -7.97
N ASN A 171 1.20 -11.75 -7.60
CA ASN A 171 0.80 -10.72 -8.55
C ASN A 171 2.00 -10.02 -9.20
N TRP A 172 3.06 -9.75 -8.43
CA TRP A 172 4.28 -9.17 -8.99
C TRP A 172 4.96 -10.09 -10.01
N MET A 173 5.07 -11.39 -9.71
CA MET A 173 5.62 -12.40 -10.62
C MET A 173 4.78 -12.53 -11.90
N ALA A 174 3.45 -12.59 -11.75
CA ALA A 174 2.53 -12.61 -12.89
C ALA A 174 2.68 -11.35 -13.75
N HIS A 175 2.79 -10.18 -13.12
CA HIS A 175 3.03 -8.91 -13.81
C HIS A 175 4.34 -8.91 -14.61
N GLN A 176 5.37 -9.66 -14.18
CA GLN A 176 6.60 -9.73 -14.95
C GLN A 176 6.43 -10.46 -16.30
N ILE A 177 5.37 -11.24 -16.55
CA ILE A 177 5.19 -11.94 -17.84
C ILE A 177 5.08 -10.92 -18.99
N ASP A 178 5.69 -11.21 -20.15
CA ASP A 178 5.80 -10.27 -21.27
C ASP A 178 4.43 -9.76 -21.79
N GLU A 179 3.38 -10.58 -21.62
CA GLU A 179 1.99 -10.23 -21.92
C GLU A 179 1.52 -9.01 -21.11
N TYR A 180 1.97 -8.86 -19.86
CA TYR A 180 1.46 -7.89 -18.87
C TYR A 180 2.46 -6.79 -18.52
N HIS A 181 3.75 -7.12 -18.44
CA HIS A 181 4.80 -6.24 -17.89
C HIS A 181 4.87 -4.87 -18.56
N ASN A 182 4.46 -4.75 -19.82
CA ASN A 182 4.52 -3.49 -20.56
C ASN A 182 3.15 -2.94 -20.99
N THR A 183 2.05 -3.52 -20.50
CA THR A 183 0.70 -3.24 -21.01
C THR A 183 -0.28 -2.78 -19.94
N GLU A 184 -0.11 -3.24 -18.69
CA GLU A 184 -1.01 -2.88 -17.60
C GLU A 184 -0.32 -2.82 -16.24
N VAL A 185 -1.02 -2.24 -15.26
CA VAL A 185 -0.59 -2.18 -13.84
C VAL A 185 -1.55 -2.95 -12.93
N GLN A 186 -2.54 -3.64 -13.48
CA GLN A 186 -3.57 -4.39 -12.76
C GLN A 186 -4.20 -3.54 -11.62
N CYS A 187 -4.49 -4.11 -10.46
CA CYS A 187 -5.14 -3.44 -9.33
C CYS A 187 -4.21 -2.51 -8.55
N SER A 188 -2.95 -2.39 -8.95
CA SER A 188 -1.90 -1.74 -8.15
C SER A 188 -2.14 -0.25 -7.87
N THR A 189 -3.10 0.36 -8.57
CA THR A 189 -3.68 1.68 -8.31
C THR A 189 -4.16 1.85 -6.85
N MET A 190 -4.55 0.78 -6.15
CA MET A 190 -4.97 0.87 -4.75
C MET A 190 -3.87 1.44 -3.84
N LEU A 191 -2.64 0.91 -3.88
CA LEU A 191 -1.56 1.42 -3.04
C LEU A 191 -1.27 2.91 -3.34
N VAL A 192 -1.35 3.29 -4.63
CA VAL A 192 -1.13 4.67 -5.08
C VAL A 192 -2.14 5.65 -4.45
N ASN A 193 -3.36 5.18 -4.22
CA ASN A 193 -4.49 5.98 -3.76
C ASN A 193 -4.63 6.00 -2.23
N TYR A 194 -4.07 5.01 -1.53
CA TYR A 194 -4.08 4.93 -0.07
C TYR A 194 -2.67 4.81 0.53
N PRO A 195 -1.69 5.65 0.13
CA PRO A 195 -0.28 5.43 0.47
C PRO A 195 0.02 5.59 1.97
N HIS A 196 -0.89 6.18 2.74
CA HIS A 196 -0.74 6.41 4.17
C HIS A 196 -0.88 5.12 5.02
N LEU A 197 -1.45 4.07 4.44
CA LEU A 197 -1.56 2.75 5.08
C LEU A 197 -0.21 2.05 5.11
N TYR A 198 -0.04 1.12 6.06
CA TYR A 198 1.21 0.36 6.13
C TYR A 198 1.37 -0.53 4.88
N LEU A 199 2.58 -0.56 4.33
CA LEU A 199 2.90 -1.50 3.25
C LEU A 199 2.73 -2.95 3.74
N GLY A 200 1.98 -3.74 2.98
CA GLY A 200 1.60 -5.10 3.36
C GLY A 200 0.25 -5.20 4.07
N SER A 201 -0.59 -4.17 3.94
CA SER A 201 -1.98 -4.22 4.38
C SER A 201 -2.74 -5.33 3.66
N THR A 202 -3.62 -6.02 4.39
CA THR A 202 -4.52 -7.02 3.79
C THR A 202 -5.53 -6.38 2.84
N ARG A 203 -5.75 -5.06 2.98
CA ARG A 203 -6.65 -4.25 2.16
C ARG A 203 -6.21 -4.17 0.70
N ASP A 204 -4.91 -4.02 0.47
CA ASP A 204 -4.32 -3.82 -0.84
C ASP A 204 -3.27 -4.88 -1.19
N ARG A 205 -3.31 -6.05 -0.53
CA ARG A 205 -2.26 -7.09 -0.62
C ARG A 205 -1.92 -7.55 -2.05
N TYR A 206 -2.92 -7.59 -2.94
CA TYR A 206 -2.72 -7.93 -4.35
C TYR A 206 -2.09 -6.77 -5.16
N CYS A 207 -2.18 -5.56 -4.63
CA CYS A 207 -2.02 -4.32 -5.35
C CYS A 207 -0.81 -3.49 -4.86
N ASN A 208 -0.04 -4.01 -3.89
CA ASN A 208 1.01 -3.26 -3.21
C ASN A 208 2.45 -3.68 -3.60
N TRP A 209 2.62 -4.28 -4.78
CA TRP A 209 3.88 -4.85 -5.23
C TRP A 209 4.93 -3.85 -5.75
N GLN A 210 4.62 -2.56 -5.85
CA GLN A 210 5.52 -1.54 -6.41
C GLN A 210 6.84 -1.39 -5.63
N PHE A 211 6.86 -1.78 -4.34
CA PHE A 211 8.12 -1.82 -3.60
C PHE A 211 9.07 -2.88 -4.19
N MET A 212 8.58 -4.00 -4.72
CA MET A 212 9.40 -5.01 -5.39
C MET A 212 9.93 -4.50 -6.73
N GLU A 213 9.16 -3.70 -7.47
CA GLU A 213 9.68 -3.00 -8.65
C GLU A 213 10.85 -2.07 -8.30
N TYR A 214 10.71 -1.30 -7.22
CA TYR A 214 11.79 -0.45 -6.73
C TYR A 214 13.01 -1.26 -6.25
N LEU A 215 12.80 -2.35 -5.53
CA LEU A 215 13.89 -3.23 -5.11
C LEU A 215 14.59 -3.88 -6.31
N LYS A 216 13.83 -4.29 -7.34
CA LYS A 216 14.36 -4.80 -8.62
C LYS A 216 15.21 -3.75 -9.31
N ASP A 217 14.73 -2.51 -9.45
CA ASP A 217 15.49 -1.40 -10.04
C ASP A 217 16.81 -1.17 -9.29
N ARG A 218 16.76 -1.11 -7.95
CA ARG A 218 17.94 -0.74 -7.14
C ARG A 218 18.94 -1.88 -6.88
N PHE A 219 18.47 -3.11 -6.81
CA PHE A 219 19.26 -4.25 -6.31
C PHE A 219 19.14 -5.52 -7.17
N GLY A 220 18.36 -5.47 -8.24
CA GLY A 220 18.08 -6.62 -9.11
C GLY A 220 17.11 -7.62 -8.50
N TYR A 221 16.71 -8.62 -9.30
CA TYR A 221 15.78 -9.68 -8.90
C TYR A 221 16.23 -10.48 -7.66
N SER A 222 17.54 -10.61 -7.44
CA SER A 222 18.09 -11.46 -6.38
C SER A 222 17.63 -11.08 -4.98
N ILE A 223 17.38 -9.80 -4.69
CA ILE A 223 16.92 -9.38 -3.36
C ILE A 223 15.54 -9.95 -3.02
N ILE A 224 14.66 -10.07 -4.02
CA ILE A 224 13.30 -10.61 -3.91
C ILE A 224 13.37 -12.14 -3.88
N ASN A 225 14.20 -12.75 -4.74
CA ASN A 225 14.39 -14.20 -4.75
C ASN A 225 14.99 -14.70 -3.43
N ASP A 226 15.98 -13.98 -2.88
CA ASP A 226 16.62 -14.30 -1.61
C ASP A 226 15.70 -14.12 -0.41
N MET A 227 14.72 -13.21 -0.48
CA MET A 227 13.67 -13.10 0.53
C MET A 227 12.95 -14.45 0.74
N TRP A 228 12.70 -15.20 -0.34
CA TRP A 228 12.12 -16.55 -0.25
C TRP A 228 13.17 -17.62 0.04
N ALA A 229 14.28 -17.61 -0.71
CA ALA A 229 15.28 -18.68 -0.67
C ALA A 229 15.98 -18.80 0.67
N LYS A 230 16.22 -17.67 1.35
CA LYS A 230 17.01 -17.54 2.58
C LYS A 230 16.18 -17.22 3.82
N ALA A 231 14.85 -17.13 3.69
CA ALA A 231 14.00 -17.04 4.87
C ALA A 231 14.17 -18.29 5.77
N PRO A 232 13.92 -18.16 7.08
CA PRO A 232 13.86 -19.30 8.00
C PRO A 232 12.93 -20.39 7.46
N LYS A 233 13.35 -21.65 7.59
CA LYS A 233 12.64 -22.85 7.08
C LYS A 233 12.27 -23.79 8.21
N SER A 234 11.61 -24.90 7.88
CA SER A 234 11.31 -25.95 8.86
C SER A 234 12.58 -26.39 9.62
N GLY A 235 12.50 -26.38 10.96
CA GLY A 235 13.63 -26.65 11.86
C GLY A 235 14.35 -25.40 12.37
N ASP A 236 14.11 -24.23 11.77
CA ASP A 236 14.63 -22.94 12.25
C ASP A 236 13.68 -22.34 13.30
N PRO A 237 14.17 -21.94 14.49
CA PRO A 237 13.34 -21.30 15.52
C PRO A 237 12.71 -19.97 15.07
N GLY A 238 13.29 -19.29 14.07
CA GLY A 238 12.79 -18.02 13.53
C GLY A 238 11.60 -18.16 12.57
N LEU A 239 11.20 -19.37 12.18
CA LEU A 239 10.13 -19.60 11.19
C LEU A 239 8.79 -18.96 11.59
N ALA A 240 8.35 -19.19 12.82
CA ALA A 240 7.03 -18.73 13.30
C ALA A 240 6.93 -17.19 13.34
N ASP A 241 8.06 -16.51 13.48
CA ASP A 241 8.16 -15.06 13.59
C ASP A 241 8.71 -14.40 12.31
N ALA A 242 8.96 -15.15 11.24
CA ALA A 242 9.51 -14.59 10.02
C ALA A 242 8.58 -13.56 9.38
N ASP A 243 9.15 -12.48 8.85
CA ASP A 243 8.44 -11.48 8.05
C ASP A 243 9.35 -11.06 6.88
N PRO A 244 8.77 -10.68 5.72
CA PRO A 244 9.56 -10.42 4.52
C PRO A 244 10.59 -9.29 4.70
N PHE A 245 10.29 -8.31 5.54
CA PHE A 245 11.12 -7.13 5.70
C PHE A 245 12.32 -7.39 6.61
N SER A 246 12.15 -8.12 7.71
CA SER A 246 13.26 -8.58 8.52
C SER A 246 14.16 -9.51 7.71
N VAL A 247 13.58 -10.42 6.91
CA VAL A 247 14.38 -11.30 6.04
C VAL A 247 15.20 -10.50 5.02
N ILE A 248 14.59 -9.56 4.29
CA ILE A 248 15.32 -8.68 3.37
C ILE A 248 16.43 -7.91 4.10
N ARG A 249 16.10 -7.29 5.23
CA ARG A 249 17.05 -6.52 6.04
C ARG A 249 18.26 -7.36 6.43
N ASP A 250 18.01 -8.56 6.95
CA ASP A 250 19.03 -9.46 7.47
C ASP A 250 19.88 -10.03 6.32
N ASN A 251 19.25 -10.41 5.19
CA ASN A 251 19.94 -10.84 3.96
C ASN A 251 20.87 -9.76 3.40
N MET A 252 20.47 -8.49 3.49
CA MET A 252 21.24 -7.35 3.01
C MET A 252 22.25 -6.81 4.05
N GLY A 253 22.25 -7.35 5.28
CA GLY A 253 23.09 -6.85 6.37
C GLY A 253 22.75 -5.42 6.78
N TRP A 254 21.51 -4.98 6.56
CA TRP A 254 21.07 -3.64 6.89
C TRP A 254 20.71 -3.49 8.37
N THR A 255 21.00 -2.33 8.94
CA THR A 255 20.35 -1.89 10.18
C THR A 255 18.89 -1.51 9.90
N GLN A 256 18.05 -1.43 10.95
CA GLN A 256 16.68 -0.93 10.81
C GLN A 256 16.65 0.48 10.18
N SER A 257 17.59 1.36 10.54
CA SER A 257 17.64 2.70 9.92
C SER A 257 17.97 2.63 8.44
N GLN A 258 18.86 1.74 7.99
CA GLN A 258 19.17 1.61 6.57
C GLN A 258 17.99 1.05 5.79
N LEU A 259 17.28 0.05 6.34
CA LEU A 259 16.03 -0.42 5.75
C LEU A 259 15.01 0.72 5.62
N ASN A 260 14.85 1.53 6.67
CA ASN A 260 13.95 2.68 6.62
C ASN A 260 14.41 3.75 5.60
N ASP A 261 15.72 3.90 5.35
CA ASP A 261 16.22 4.79 4.31
C ASP A 261 15.86 4.27 2.91
N VAL A 262 15.90 2.94 2.69
CA VAL A 262 15.47 2.30 1.44
C VAL A 262 13.98 2.58 1.18
N PHE A 263 13.11 2.44 2.19
CA PHE A 263 11.68 2.77 2.06
C PHE A 263 11.44 4.28 1.90
N GLY A 264 12.21 5.13 2.58
CA GLY A 264 12.12 6.57 2.41
C GLY A 264 12.45 7.02 0.98
N ASP A 265 13.50 6.42 0.39
CA ASP A 265 13.88 6.67 -1.02
C ASP A 265 12.82 6.13 -1.99
N TRP A 266 12.29 4.92 -1.75
CA TRP A 266 11.16 4.36 -2.49
C TRP A 266 9.96 5.32 -2.55
N ALA A 267 9.54 5.87 -1.41
CA ALA A 267 8.42 6.82 -1.36
C ALA A 267 8.70 8.13 -2.10
N MET A 268 9.96 8.59 -2.16
CA MET A 268 10.34 9.73 -2.97
C MET A 268 10.22 9.41 -4.48
N HIS A 269 10.65 8.22 -4.89
CA HIS A 269 10.56 7.76 -6.29
C HIS A 269 9.11 7.47 -6.74
N ASN A 270 8.22 7.04 -5.84
CA ASN A 270 6.78 6.91 -6.12
C ASN A 270 6.12 8.22 -6.57
N VAL A 271 6.70 9.40 -6.30
CA VAL A 271 6.15 10.69 -6.76
C VAL A 271 6.06 10.75 -8.29
N ASN A 272 6.99 10.10 -9.01
CA ASN A 272 7.05 10.15 -10.47
C ASN A 272 7.17 8.75 -11.11
N TRP A 273 7.13 7.69 -10.30
CA TRP A 273 7.25 6.30 -10.76
C TRP A 273 8.46 6.08 -11.66
N ASP A 274 9.63 6.64 -11.35
CA ASP A 274 10.80 6.63 -12.24
C ASP A 274 11.67 5.37 -12.07
N TYR A 275 11.02 4.20 -12.20
CA TYR A 275 11.67 2.90 -12.11
C TYR A 275 12.28 2.46 -13.43
N THR A 276 13.47 1.88 -13.33
CA THR A 276 14.21 1.34 -14.46
C THR A 276 14.32 -0.18 -14.32
N ASP A 277 13.98 -0.91 -15.38
CA ASP A 277 14.19 -2.36 -15.45
C ASP A 277 15.69 -2.69 -15.51
N PRO A 278 16.11 -3.91 -15.11
CA PRO A 278 17.51 -4.32 -15.19
C PRO A 278 18.13 -4.26 -16.59
N ASP A 279 17.31 -4.25 -17.66
CA ASP A 279 17.76 -4.09 -19.06
C ASP A 279 17.96 -2.61 -19.46
N GLY A 280 17.69 -1.66 -18.55
CA GLY A 280 17.83 -0.22 -18.75
C GLY A 280 16.58 0.49 -19.28
N ARG A 281 15.47 -0.22 -19.45
CA ARG A 281 14.19 0.37 -19.88
C ARG A 281 13.54 1.17 -18.75
N ASP A 282 13.00 2.35 -19.08
CA ASP A 282 12.16 3.12 -18.15
C ASP A 282 10.78 2.45 -18.04
N HIS A 283 10.65 1.51 -17.11
CA HIS A 283 9.39 0.85 -16.77
C HIS A 283 8.37 1.86 -16.23
N GLY A 284 8.86 2.94 -15.63
CA GLY A 284 8.06 4.05 -15.14
C GLY A 284 7.14 4.72 -16.15
N VAL A 285 7.40 4.61 -17.46
CA VAL A 285 6.51 5.14 -18.51
C VAL A 285 5.11 4.55 -18.38
N LEU A 286 5.00 3.22 -18.27
CA LEU A 286 3.73 2.52 -18.13
C LEU A 286 3.00 2.97 -16.86
N MET A 287 3.72 3.01 -15.73
CA MET A 287 3.13 3.41 -14.45
C MET A 287 2.60 4.85 -14.48
N ARG A 288 3.36 5.80 -15.04
CA ARG A 288 2.90 7.20 -15.18
C ARG A 288 1.68 7.31 -16.10
N GLU A 289 1.63 6.52 -17.17
CA GLU A 289 0.48 6.48 -18.09
C GLU A 289 -0.77 5.94 -17.40
N GLN A 290 -0.67 4.79 -16.72
CA GLN A 290 -1.81 4.09 -16.14
C GLN A 290 -2.29 4.73 -14.82
N TYR A 291 -1.38 5.16 -13.94
CA TYR A 291 -1.76 5.80 -12.68
C TYR A 291 -2.19 7.26 -12.88
N GLY A 292 -1.70 7.91 -13.92
CA GLY A 292 -1.95 9.33 -14.21
C GLY A 292 -1.27 10.28 -13.23
N SER A 293 -1.66 11.55 -13.28
CA SER A 293 -1.09 12.61 -12.44
C SER A 293 -1.39 12.39 -10.95
N ASN A 294 -0.47 12.84 -10.08
CA ASN A 294 -0.76 12.93 -8.65
C ASN A 294 -1.94 13.86 -8.34
N ASP A 295 -2.14 14.89 -9.18
CA ASP A 295 -3.21 15.87 -9.06
C ASP A 295 -4.48 15.48 -9.86
N ALA A 296 -4.63 14.19 -10.23
CA ALA A 296 -5.68 13.71 -11.14
C ALA A 296 -7.10 13.66 -10.54
N PHE A 297 -7.26 13.75 -9.22
CA PHE A 297 -8.59 13.73 -8.60
C PHE A 297 -9.46 14.88 -9.12
N ASP A 298 -10.58 14.55 -9.74
CA ASP A 298 -11.59 15.48 -10.23
C ASP A 298 -12.81 15.51 -9.28
N PRO A 299 -12.95 16.53 -8.43
CA PRO A 299 -14.08 16.66 -7.51
C PRO A 299 -15.44 16.86 -8.21
N GLU A 300 -15.49 17.15 -9.51
CA GLU A 300 -16.73 17.29 -10.27
C GLU A 300 -17.21 15.95 -10.86
N ASN A 301 -16.30 15.01 -11.11
CA ASN A 301 -16.63 13.70 -11.67
C ASN A 301 -16.96 12.67 -10.57
N THR A 302 -18.04 12.92 -9.83
CA THR A 302 -18.38 12.03 -8.71
C THR A 302 -18.94 10.69 -9.15
N SER A 303 -19.32 10.48 -10.42
CA SER A 303 -19.88 9.22 -10.93
C SER A 303 -18.84 8.16 -11.30
N ASP A 304 -17.59 8.57 -11.54
CA ASP A 304 -16.50 7.68 -11.94
C ASP A 304 -15.88 6.99 -10.73
N GLU A 305 -15.87 5.65 -10.74
CA GLU A 305 -15.36 4.83 -9.65
C GLU A 305 -13.85 5.01 -9.44
N TYR A 306 -13.07 5.02 -10.53
CA TYR A 306 -11.62 5.22 -10.46
C TYR A 306 -11.30 6.60 -9.86
N ASN A 307 -12.04 7.63 -10.26
CA ASN A 307 -11.86 8.97 -9.71
C ASN A 307 -12.14 9.04 -8.21
N ARG A 308 -13.09 8.28 -7.68
CA ARG A 308 -13.38 8.27 -6.22
C ARG A 308 -12.20 7.77 -5.42
N ASP A 309 -11.46 6.79 -5.92
CA ASP A 309 -10.29 6.25 -5.24
C ASP A 309 -9.15 7.28 -5.17
N LEU A 310 -9.05 8.18 -6.16
CA LEU A 310 -8.05 9.26 -6.17
C LEU A 310 -8.23 10.27 -5.02
N ALA A 311 -9.39 10.29 -4.35
CA ALA A 311 -9.74 11.29 -3.34
C ALA A 311 -8.74 11.36 -2.18
N LEU A 312 -8.06 10.24 -1.86
CA LEU A 312 -7.09 10.15 -0.76
C LEU A 312 -5.63 10.04 -1.23
N ARG A 313 -5.35 10.15 -2.54
CA ARG A 313 -3.99 10.10 -3.12
C ARG A 313 -3.10 11.21 -2.58
N LEU A 314 -3.62 12.44 -2.51
CA LEU A 314 -2.90 13.60 -1.98
C LEU A 314 -3.37 13.97 -0.59
N THR A 315 -2.45 13.98 0.37
CA THR A 315 -2.71 14.37 1.74
C THR A 315 -2.96 15.87 1.85
N GLN A 316 -4.13 16.23 2.39
CA GLN A 316 -4.49 17.61 2.73
C GLN A 316 -4.03 17.93 4.15
N LEU A 317 -3.33 19.04 4.36
CA LEU A 317 -2.85 19.44 5.69
C LEU A 317 -3.77 20.45 6.36
N ASP A 318 -3.89 20.34 7.68
CA ASP A 318 -4.62 21.29 8.52
C ASP A 318 -3.71 22.45 8.91
N GLN A 319 -4.22 23.67 8.86
CA GLN A 319 -3.51 24.80 9.44
C GLN A 319 -3.55 24.70 10.97
N VAL A 320 -2.40 24.88 11.62
CA VAL A 320 -2.34 24.95 13.07
C VAL A 320 -2.88 26.32 13.52
N PRO A 321 -3.94 26.37 14.36
CA PRO A 321 -4.54 27.63 14.78
C PRO A 321 -3.53 28.58 15.42
N GLY A 322 -3.59 29.86 15.04
CA GLY A 322 -2.70 30.90 15.58
C GLY A 322 -1.24 30.81 15.16
N GLN A 323 -0.85 29.86 14.30
CA GLN A 323 0.54 29.70 13.83
C GLN A 323 0.62 29.88 12.32
N GLU A 324 1.28 30.96 11.89
CA GLU A 324 1.43 31.28 10.47
C GLU A 324 2.27 30.22 9.75
N ARG A 325 1.80 29.75 8.60
CA ARG A 325 2.47 28.75 7.75
C ARG A 325 2.87 27.44 8.47
N ARG A 326 2.30 27.18 9.64
CA ARG A 326 2.43 25.89 10.31
C ARG A 326 1.22 25.03 10.03
N TYR A 327 1.48 23.83 9.57
CA TYR A 327 0.49 22.86 9.18
C TYR A 327 0.75 21.53 9.88
N ARG A 328 -0.28 20.70 10.02
CA ARG A 328 -0.19 19.35 10.56
C ARG A 328 -0.94 18.36 9.68
N VAL A 329 -0.49 17.13 9.67
CA VAL A 329 -1.26 16.04 9.06
C VAL A 329 -2.54 15.81 9.88
N PRO A 330 -3.71 15.61 9.25
CA PRO A 330 -4.88 15.12 9.95
C PRO A 330 -4.57 13.80 10.64
N PHE A 331 -5.11 13.58 11.83
CA PHE A 331 -4.77 12.41 12.64
C PHE A 331 -5.02 11.08 11.90
N ASP A 332 -6.16 10.99 11.20
CA ASP A 332 -6.51 9.79 10.42
C ASP A 332 -5.68 9.60 9.16
N TRP A 333 -5.02 10.65 8.68
CA TRP A 333 -4.10 10.59 7.55
C TRP A 333 -2.65 10.40 7.96
N ALA A 334 -2.34 10.43 9.26
CA ALA A 334 -0.98 10.20 9.72
C ALA A 334 -0.48 8.83 9.24
N PRO A 335 0.74 8.74 8.69
CA PRO A 335 1.20 7.53 8.03
C PRO A 335 1.37 6.43 9.07
N GLN A 336 1.01 5.20 8.69
CA GLN A 336 1.37 3.99 9.45
C GLN A 336 2.81 3.56 9.11
N ARG A 337 3.27 2.43 9.65
CA ARG A 337 4.62 1.89 9.37
C ARG A 337 4.81 1.66 7.87
N TRP A 338 5.72 2.42 7.28
CA TRP A 338 6.04 2.49 5.84
C TRP A 338 4.87 2.86 4.94
N GLY A 339 3.80 3.42 5.52
CA GLY A 339 2.92 4.31 4.80
C GLY A 339 3.55 5.70 4.69
N TYR A 340 3.14 6.47 3.69
CA TYR A 340 3.59 7.83 3.46
C TYR A 340 2.47 8.77 3.06
N ASN A 341 2.65 10.03 3.40
CA ASN A 341 1.87 11.14 2.88
C ASN A 341 2.54 11.72 1.66
N LEU A 342 1.72 12.07 0.67
CA LEU A 342 2.12 12.86 -0.49
C LEU A 342 1.40 14.20 -0.44
N VAL A 343 2.13 15.28 -0.14
CA VAL A 343 1.55 16.63 -0.01
C VAL A 343 1.98 17.48 -1.20
N ARG A 344 1.02 17.92 -2.01
CA ARG A 344 1.26 18.91 -3.06
C ARG A 344 1.61 20.25 -2.43
N LEU A 345 2.75 20.83 -2.81
CA LEU A 345 3.18 22.16 -2.40
C LEU A 345 2.98 23.18 -3.53
N ILE A 346 2.55 24.38 -3.14
CA ILE A 346 2.36 25.54 -4.01
C ILE A 346 3.36 26.62 -3.58
N PRO A 347 4.42 26.86 -4.37
CA PRO A 347 5.35 27.96 -4.10
C PRO A 347 4.64 29.32 -4.05
N ALA A 348 5.06 30.18 -3.13
CA ALA A 348 4.63 31.56 -3.09
C ALA A 348 5.09 32.29 -4.37
N ALA A 349 4.31 33.29 -4.81
CA ALA A 349 4.64 34.06 -6.01
C ALA A 349 6.05 34.66 -5.92
N GLY A 350 6.88 34.41 -6.93
CA GLY A 350 8.27 34.89 -7.00
C GLY A 350 9.29 34.15 -6.13
N ALA A 351 8.90 33.06 -5.46
CA ALA A 351 9.83 32.26 -4.69
C ALA A 351 10.93 31.65 -5.59
N ALA A 352 12.19 31.74 -5.14
CA ALA A 352 13.33 31.06 -5.77
C ALA A 352 13.72 29.76 -5.04
N ALA A 353 13.28 29.61 -3.79
CA ALA A 353 13.48 28.43 -2.96
C ALA A 353 12.35 28.35 -1.92
N ILE A 354 12.12 27.13 -1.41
CA ILE A 354 11.22 26.87 -0.29
C ILE A 354 12.02 26.36 0.92
N GLY A 355 11.51 26.63 2.12
CA GLY A 355 12.02 26.06 3.36
C GLY A 355 11.00 25.13 3.98
N VAL A 356 11.47 23.98 4.48
CA VAL A 356 10.65 22.98 5.16
C VAL A 356 11.26 22.75 6.54
N LYS A 357 10.51 23.04 7.61
CA LYS A 357 10.90 22.75 9.00
C LYS A 357 9.96 21.69 9.55
N PHE A 358 10.46 20.46 9.62
CA PHE A 358 9.69 19.29 10.02
C PHE A 358 9.73 19.06 11.53
N ALA A 359 8.60 18.63 12.09
CA ALA A 359 8.48 18.21 13.49
C ALA A 359 7.49 17.03 13.59
N GLY A 360 8.01 15.84 13.87
CA GLY A 360 7.22 14.65 14.17
C GLY A 360 6.72 14.65 15.62
N ASP A 361 5.50 14.16 15.84
CA ASP A 361 4.92 14.02 17.16
C ASP A 361 5.40 12.70 17.78
N VAL A 362 6.53 12.76 18.50
CA VAL A 362 7.17 11.58 19.10
C VAL A 362 6.27 10.99 20.19
N GLN A 363 5.90 9.73 20.01
CA GLN A 363 5.14 8.96 20.99
C GLN A 363 6.10 8.13 21.84
N THR A 364 6.12 8.40 23.15
CA THR A 364 7.02 7.68 24.09
C THR A 364 6.40 6.42 24.68
N GLN A 365 5.08 6.27 24.60
CA GLN A 365 4.31 5.12 25.06
C GLN A 365 2.97 5.05 24.32
N SER A 366 2.30 3.90 24.38
CA SER A 366 0.92 3.73 23.91
C SER A 366 -0.04 4.68 24.64
N ALA A 367 -1.08 5.15 23.94
CA ALA A 367 -2.17 5.92 24.54
C ALA A 367 -3.12 5.06 25.39
N VAL A 368 -3.07 3.73 25.22
CA VAL A 368 -3.84 2.74 25.99
C VAL A 368 -2.91 1.74 26.67
N ASN A 369 -3.35 1.21 27.82
CA ASN A 369 -2.59 0.20 28.57
C ASN A 369 -3.00 -1.24 28.23
N ALA A 370 -4.14 -1.44 27.56
CA ALA A 370 -4.66 -2.74 27.19
C ALA A 370 -5.54 -2.64 25.94
N LEU A 371 -5.62 -3.75 25.20
CA LEU A 371 -6.55 -3.95 24.09
C LEU A 371 -7.80 -4.72 24.59
N PRO A 372 -8.95 -4.61 23.92
CA PRO A 372 -10.18 -5.29 24.33
C PRO A 372 -10.12 -6.83 24.21
N GLY A 373 -9.15 -7.37 23.48
CA GLY A 373 -9.00 -8.82 23.28
C GLY A 373 -9.91 -9.36 22.19
N LEU A 374 -10.19 -8.57 21.14
CA LEU A 374 -10.86 -9.07 19.95
C LEU A 374 -9.95 -10.06 19.20
N TYR A 375 -10.53 -10.87 18.31
CA TYR A 375 -9.82 -11.95 17.60
C TYR A 375 -8.53 -11.48 16.92
N ASN A 376 -8.60 -10.29 16.29
CA ASN A 376 -7.49 -9.70 15.54
C ASN A 376 -6.54 -8.84 16.37
N ASP A 377 -6.68 -8.80 17.70
CA ASP A 377 -5.74 -8.06 18.54
C ASP A 377 -4.38 -8.75 18.61
N PRO A 378 -3.27 -8.00 18.58
CA PRO A 378 -1.97 -8.55 18.92
C PRO A 378 -1.95 -8.94 20.41
N SER A 379 -1.13 -9.94 20.74
CA SER A 379 -1.00 -10.43 22.13
C SER A 379 -0.37 -9.42 23.09
N ALA A 380 0.30 -8.39 22.57
CA ALA A 380 0.88 -7.30 23.34
C ALA A 380 0.90 -6.00 22.53
N ILE A 381 0.87 -4.87 23.24
CA ILE A 381 1.05 -3.55 22.64
C ILE A 381 2.55 -3.24 22.55
N ALA A 382 3.06 -3.05 21.33
CA ALA A 382 4.45 -2.69 21.11
C ALA A 382 4.76 -1.26 21.60
N SER A 383 6.04 -0.94 21.76
CA SER A 383 6.47 0.46 21.91
C SER A 383 6.22 1.23 20.60
N PRO A 384 5.92 2.54 20.64
CA PRO A 384 5.65 3.29 19.40
C PRO A 384 6.89 3.42 18.50
N ASP A 385 8.10 3.48 19.08
CA ASP A 385 9.38 3.57 18.38
C ASP A 385 9.43 4.67 17.28
N SER A 386 8.74 5.80 17.49
CA SER A 386 8.49 6.84 16.46
C SER A 386 9.76 7.34 15.75
N ASP A 387 9.74 7.30 14.41
CA ASP A 387 10.80 7.84 13.56
C ASP A 387 10.25 8.07 12.12
N TRP A 388 10.87 8.96 11.34
CA TRP A 388 10.37 9.45 10.04
C TRP A 388 11.46 9.57 8.99
N ARG A 389 11.12 9.29 7.73
CA ARG A 389 11.90 9.67 6.54
C ARG A 389 11.06 10.62 5.70
N TRP A 390 11.67 11.68 5.19
CA TRP A 390 10.95 12.68 4.40
C TRP A 390 11.87 13.43 3.45
N GLY A 391 11.26 14.04 2.44
CA GLY A 391 11.98 14.81 1.42
C GLY A 391 11.06 15.59 0.50
N VAL A 392 11.65 16.44 -0.33
CA VAL A 392 10.95 17.22 -1.34
C VAL A 392 11.32 16.69 -2.72
N VAL A 393 10.32 16.52 -3.57
CA VAL A 393 10.47 16.10 -4.96
C VAL A 393 9.84 17.16 -5.87
N ALA A 394 10.61 17.65 -6.84
CA ALA A 394 10.10 18.49 -7.92
C ALA A 394 10.03 17.67 -9.21
N ILE A 395 8.99 17.90 -10.02
CA ILE A 395 8.86 17.37 -11.39
C ILE A 395 8.97 18.56 -12.33
N ASP A 396 9.83 18.45 -13.34
CA ASP A 396 10.00 19.49 -14.36
C ASP A 396 9.02 19.33 -15.53
N ALA A 397 9.01 20.31 -16.44
CA ALA A 397 8.15 20.30 -17.62
C ALA A 397 8.43 19.16 -18.61
N ALA A 398 9.57 18.46 -18.49
CA ALA A 398 9.88 17.27 -19.26
C ALA A 398 9.46 15.98 -18.54
N GLY A 399 8.82 16.08 -17.37
CA GLY A 399 8.41 14.94 -16.56
C GLY A 399 9.56 14.29 -15.77
N LYS A 400 10.71 14.97 -15.64
CA LYS A 400 11.84 14.44 -14.87
C LYS A 400 11.78 14.92 -13.42
N ALA A 401 12.00 13.97 -12.50
CA ALA A 401 12.04 14.25 -11.08
C ALA A 401 13.40 14.77 -10.61
N ARG A 402 13.37 15.59 -9.56
CA ARG A 402 14.52 16.12 -8.83
C ARG A 402 14.25 16.06 -7.34
N TYR A 403 15.15 15.41 -6.63
CA TYR A 403 15.02 15.05 -5.23
C TYR A 403 15.84 15.96 -4.32
N SER A 404 15.33 16.27 -3.14
CA SER A 404 16.17 16.71 -2.02
C SER A 404 16.99 15.54 -1.46
N PRO A 405 18.02 15.80 -0.64
CA PRO A 405 18.56 14.75 0.23
C PRO A 405 17.47 14.21 1.17
N LEU A 406 17.43 12.88 1.36
CA LEU A 406 16.52 12.23 2.30
C LEU A 406 16.81 12.66 3.74
N GLN A 407 15.80 13.21 4.40
CA GLN A 407 15.85 13.61 5.81
C GLN A 407 15.39 12.47 6.72
N ARG A 408 15.84 12.50 7.98
CA ARG A 408 15.59 11.46 8.99
C ARG A 408 15.17 12.08 10.32
N GLY A 409 14.49 11.31 11.15
CA GLY A 409 14.22 11.68 12.54
C GLY A 409 13.03 12.62 12.74
N ALA A 410 12.75 12.91 14.01
CA ALA A 410 11.60 13.70 14.43
C ALA A 410 11.74 15.21 14.19
N SER A 411 12.93 15.73 13.87
CA SER A 411 13.11 17.15 13.61
C SER A 411 14.29 17.38 12.68
N ALA A 412 14.03 18.11 11.59
CA ALA A 412 15.04 18.54 10.65
C ALA A 412 14.52 19.75 9.85
N SER A 413 15.43 20.44 9.17
CA SER A 413 15.08 21.54 8.26
C SER A 413 15.78 21.34 6.92
N LEU A 414 15.06 21.64 5.84
CA LEU A 414 15.53 21.50 4.47
C LEU A 414 15.22 22.78 3.71
N GLN A 415 16.19 23.29 2.94
CA GLN A 415 15.96 24.29 1.91
C GLN A 415 16.02 23.60 0.54
N PHE A 416 15.08 23.93 -0.34
CA PHE A 416 15.00 23.36 -1.67
C PHE A 416 14.87 24.46 -2.73
N ASP A 417 15.85 24.52 -3.62
CA ASP A 417 15.87 25.50 -4.70
C ASP A 417 14.86 25.13 -5.79
N LEU A 418 14.08 26.12 -6.22
CA LEU A 418 13.12 25.98 -7.31
C LEU A 418 13.82 26.27 -8.64
N LYS A 419 13.43 25.53 -9.68
CA LYS A 419 13.88 25.79 -11.05
C LYS A 419 12.73 26.32 -11.88
N ARG A 420 13.05 27.20 -12.82
CA ARG A 420 12.10 27.63 -13.84
C ARG A 420 11.68 26.40 -14.64
N GLY A 421 10.37 26.15 -14.71
CA GLY A 421 9.81 24.99 -15.41
C GLY A 421 9.50 23.81 -14.50
N ASP A 422 9.71 23.89 -13.18
CA ASP A 422 9.11 22.95 -12.24
C ASP A 422 7.57 23.04 -12.37
N THR A 423 6.93 21.93 -12.73
CA THR A 423 5.47 21.78 -12.89
C THR A 423 4.84 21.10 -11.68
N GLY A 424 5.64 20.34 -10.92
CA GLY A 424 5.22 19.74 -9.66
C GLY A 424 6.22 19.90 -8.53
N LEU A 425 5.70 20.00 -7.31
CA LEU A 425 6.47 20.08 -6.08
C LEU A 425 5.70 19.36 -4.98
N TYR A 426 6.32 18.36 -4.38
CA TYR A 426 5.68 17.48 -3.41
C TYR A 426 6.59 17.29 -2.19
N LEU A 427 5.98 17.32 -1.00
CA LEU A 427 6.60 16.86 0.24
C LEU A 427 6.13 15.43 0.50
N VAL A 428 7.08 14.52 0.65
CA VAL A 428 6.84 13.13 1.03
C VAL A 428 7.22 12.95 2.49
N VAL A 429 6.33 12.37 3.30
CA VAL A 429 6.62 12.06 4.71
C VAL A 429 6.18 10.62 5.01
N MET A 430 7.12 9.78 5.41
CA MET A 430 6.88 8.37 5.72
C MET A 430 7.02 8.09 7.22
N GLY A 431 6.10 7.29 7.77
CA GLY A 431 6.24 6.72 9.10
C GLY A 431 7.22 5.55 9.08
N THR A 432 8.30 5.61 9.85
CA THR A 432 9.43 4.66 9.73
C THR A 432 9.97 4.30 11.10
N PRO A 433 9.23 3.54 11.92
CA PRO A 433 9.64 3.23 13.28
C PRO A 433 11.07 2.72 13.38
N SER A 434 11.77 3.14 14.43
CA SER A 434 13.18 2.84 14.68
C SER A 434 13.44 1.37 15.05
N LYS A 435 12.37 0.59 15.26
CA LYS A 435 12.37 -0.87 15.38
C LYS A 435 11.34 -1.47 14.43
N MET A 436 11.56 -2.73 14.07
CA MET A 436 10.62 -3.45 13.23
C MET A 436 9.28 -3.67 13.97
N HIS A 437 8.20 -3.18 13.36
CA HIS A 437 6.83 -3.45 13.79
C HIS A 437 6.23 -4.48 12.84
N LYS A 438 6.01 -5.71 13.35
CA LYS A 438 5.34 -6.76 12.58
C LYS A 438 3.84 -6.61 12.78
N ILE A 439 3.09 -6.64 11.67
CA ILE A 439 1.64 -6.48 11.67
C ILE A 439 1.06 -7.78 11.12
N LYS A 440 0.21 -8.45 11.92
CA LYS A 440 -0.39 -9.72 11.50
C LYS A 440 -1.55 -9.49 10.52
N TRP A 441 -1.96 -10.57 9.86
CA TRP A 441 -3.14 -10.56 9.00
C TRP A 441 -4.37 -9.97 9.72
N ASP A 442 -5.03 -9.00 9.08
CA ASP A 442 -6.22 -8.29 9.57
C ASP A 442 -6.11 -7.73 10.99
N GLN A 443 -4.90 -7.42 11.46
CA GLN A 443 -4.68 -6.85 12.79
C GLN A 443 -5.58 -5.63 13.04
N SER A 444 -6.24 -5.58 14.21
CA SER A 444 -7.17 -4.51 14.57
C SER A 444 -6.56 -3.12 14.36
N TYR A 445 -7.22 -2.26 13.57
CA TYR A 445 -6.72 -0.93 13.20
C TYR A 445 -6.30 -0.07 14.40
N TYR A 446 -7.09 -0.06 15.47
CA TYR A 446 -6.80 0.70 16.70
C TYR A 446 -5.53 0.24 17.44
N SER A 447 -4.97 -0.92 17.09
CA SER A 447 -3.71 -1.43 17.64
C SER A 447 -2.48 -1.09 16.78
N ILE A 448 -2.68 -0.44 15.63
CA ILE A 448 -1.62 -0.06 14.70
C ILE A 448 -1.21 1.38 14.98
N TYR A 449 0.09 1.61 15.20
CA TYR A 449 0.61 2.96 15.37
C TYR A 449 0.56 3.75 14.06
N ARG A 450 0.11 4.99 14.17
CA ARG A 450 0.31 6.06 13.18
C ARG A 450 1.38 7.01 13.69
N TYR A 451 1.99 7.78 12.80
CA TYR A 451 3.10 8.67 13.11
C TYR A 451 2.79 10.14 12.75
N PRO A 452 1.97 10.85 13.53
CA PRO A 452 1.57 12.23 13.25
C PRO A 452 2.76 13.19 13.20
N TRP A 453 2.61 14.25 12.42
CA TRP A 453 3.66 15.24 12.21
C TRP A 453 3.11 16.62 11.85
N SER A 454 3.95 17.63 12.01
CA SER A 454 3.71 19.00 11.61
C SER A 454 4.89 19.58 10.82
N VAL A 455 4.61 20.62 10.04
CA VAL A 455 5.60 21.32 9.22
C VAL A 455 5.38 22.82 9.29
N THR A 456 6.47 23.59 9.35
CA THR A 456 6.44 25.02 9.03
C THR A 456 7.08 25.24 7.67
N LEU A 457 6.36 25.93 6.78
CA LEU A 457 6.79 26.16 5.40
C LEU A 457 7.20 27.62 5.18
N ASP A 458 8.37 27.82 4.61
CA ASP A 458 8.84 29.12 4.15
C ASP A 458 8.67 29.20 2.62
N ASN A 459 7.98 30.24 2.13
CA ASN A 459 7.71 30.50 0.70
C ASN A 459 6.93 29.39 -0.04
N ALA A 460 6.18 28.57 0.67
CA ALA A 460 5.26 27.60 0.10
C ALA A 460 4.03 27.42 0.98
N TYR A 461 2.98 26.86 0.37
CA TYR A 461 1.74 26.48 1.01
C TYR A 461 1.42 25.03 0.61
N PRO A 462 0.82 24.20 1.47
CA PRO A 462 0.14 23.01 1.02
C PRO A 462 -0.99 23.40 0.07
N SER A 463 -1.28 22.58 -0.94
CA SER A 463 -2.44 22.78 -1.81
C SER A 463 -3.72 22.93 -0.97
N GLY A 464 -4.59 23.86 -1.37
CA GLY A 464 -5.81 24.20 -0.64
C GLY A 464 -5.62 25.24 0.48
N ARG A 465 -4.37 25.57 0.86
CA ARG A 465 -4.06 26.53 1.94
C ARG A 465 -3.33 27.79 1.47
N GLN A 466 -3.05 27.89 0.17
CA GLN A 466 -2.46 29.09 -0.43
C GLN A 466 -3.45 30.27 -0.50
N PRO A 467 -2.97 31.52 -0.57
CA PRO A 467 -3.82 32.66 -0.90
C PRO A 467 -4.59 32.41 -2.20
N ASN A 468 -5.91 32.68 -2.18
CA ASN A 468 -6.81 32.42 -3.31
C ASN A 468 -6.84 30.93 -3.75
N ALA A 469 -6.69 30.00 -2.81
CA ALA A 469 -6.88 28.57 -3.09
C ALA A 469 -8.22 28.33 -3.80
N PRO A 470 -8.25 27.47 -4.84
CA PRO A 470 -9.49 27.17 -5.55
C PRO A 470 -10.49 26.50 -4.61
N THR A 471 -11.77 26.74 -4.85
CA THR A 471 -12.83 25.95 -4.23
C THR A 471 -12.80 24.53 -4.80
N PRO A 472 -13.28 23.51 -4.05
CA PRO A 472 -13.27 22.13 -4.53
C PRO A 472 -13.92 21.96 -5.91
N THR A 473 -15.08 22.57 -6.17
CA THR A 473 -15.73 22.56 -7.49
C THR A 473 -15.92 23.99 -8.02
N ALA A 474 -16.17 24.15 -9.32
CA ALA A 474 -16.44 25.45 -9.93
C ALA A 474 -17.74 26.08 -9.41
N LEU A 475 -18.74 25.24 -9.10
CA LEU A 475 -20.06 25.64 -8.62
C LEU A 475 -20.39 24.95 -7.29
N GLY A 476 -20.58 25.76 -6.25
CA GLY A 476 -20.95 25.30 -4.92
C GLY A 476 -21.02 26.44 -3.92
N THR A 477 -21.22 26.10 -2.66
CA THR A 477 -21.24 27.07 -1.55
C THR A 477 -20.72 26.42 -0.26
N ARG A 478 -20.31 27.26 0.69
CA ARG A 478 -20.06 26.79 2.06
C ARG A 478 -21.38 26.58 2.79
N HIS A 479 -21.50 25.47 3.52
CA HIS A 479 -22.67 25.20 4.34
C HIS A 479 -22.74 26.16 5.53
N ALA A 480 -23.90 26.73 5.81
CA ALA A 480 -24.07 27.72 6.89
C ALA A 480 -23.76 27.14 8.28
N ASN A 481 -24.03 25.84 8.47
CA ASN A 481 -23.70 25.11 9.68
C ASN A 481 -22.39 24.32 9.49
N GLY A 482 -21.26 24.92 9.90
CA GLY A 482 -19.92 24.31 9.93
C GLY A 482 -18.91 24.82 8.90
N GLY A 483 -19.37 25.37 7.76
CA GLY A 483 -18.52 26.05 6.78
C GLY A 483 -17.83 25.16 5.73
N GLY A 484 -18.11 23.85 5.72
CA GLY A 484 -17.62 22.90 4.71
C GLY A 484 -18.23 23.11 3.33
N TRP A 485 -17.62 22.52 2.30
CA TRP A 485 -18.02 22.75 0.91
C TRP A 485 -19.18 21.85 0.49
N VAL A 486 -20.17 22.43 -0.20
CA VAL A 486 -21.28 21.72 -0.81
C VAL A 486 -21.33 22.06 -2.31
N ALA A 487 -21.08 21.07 -3.15
CA ALA A 487 -21.20 21.21 -4.60
C ALA A 487 -22.67 21.39 -5.01
N ARG A 488 -22.93 22.06 -6.12
CA ARG A 488 -24.29 22.28 -6.64
C ARG A 488 -25.04 20.97 -6.97
N THR A 489 -24.29 19.91 -7.24
CA THR A 489 -24.76 18.55 -7.55
C THR A 489 -25.25 17.79 -6.31
N ALA A 490 -24.94 18.27 -5.11
CA ALA A 490 -25.32 17.62 -3.85
C ALA A 490 -26.50 18.34 -3.17
N TYR A 491 -27.21 17.61 -2.31
CA TYR A 491 -28.19 18.18 -1.41
C TYR A 491 -27.76 18.00 0.04
N VAL A 492 -27.79 19.10 0.82
CA VAL A 492 -27.52 19.07 2.26
C VAL A 492 -28.62 19.83 2.99
N ALA A 493 -29.25 19.18 3.97
CA ALA A 493 -30.29 19.78 4.79
C ALA A 493 -29.72 20.92 5.65
N PRO A 494 -30.44 22.04 5.85
CA PRO A 494 -29.98 23.14 6.69
C PRO A 494 -29.66 22.76 8.15
N THR A 495 -30.27 21.68 8.64
CA THR A 495 -30.06 21.11 9.98
C THR A 495 -28.81 20.24 10.09
N ALA A 496 -28.26 19.77 8.98
CA ALA A 496 -27.02 19.01 8.96
C ALA A 496 -25.83 19.90 9.33
N TYR A 497 -24.73 19.30 9.78
CA TYR A 497 -23.46 19.97 10.02
C TYR A 497 -22.42 19.48 9.01
N VAL A 498 -21.72 20.40 8.35
CA VAL A 498 -20.59 20.08 7.45
C VAL A 498 -19.36 20.85 7.92
N GLY A 499 -18.39 20.13 8.49
CA GLY A 499 -17.16 20.68 9.05
C GLY A 499 -16.32 21.43 8.01
N PRO A 500 -15.43 22.34 8.44
CA PRO A 500 -14.75 23.29 7.54
C PRO A 500 -13.88 22.65 6.45
N ASP A 501 -13.34 21.46 6.72
CA ASP A 501 -12.51 20.69 5.78
C ASP A 501 -13.27 19.50 5.14
N ALA A 502 -14.51 19.24 5.58
CA ALA A 502 -15.38 18.25 4.97
C ALA A 502 -16.00 18.80 3.67
N ARG A 503 -16.32 17.88 2.75
CA ARG A 503 -16.92 18.22 1.45
C ARG A 503 -18.04 17.26 1.07
N VAL A 504 -19.12 17.82 0.52
CA VAL A 504 -20.24 17.10 -0.07
C VAL A 504 -20.26 17.42 -1.56
N LEU A 505 -19.73 16.50 -2.37
CA LEU A 505 -19.55 16.64 -3.81
C LEU A 505 -20.71 16.02 -4.60
N GLY A 506 -21.40 15.03 -4.02
CA GLY A 506 -22.60 14.40 -4.55
C GLY A 506 -23.49 13.86 -3.43
N GLY A 507 -24.53 13.11 -3.81
CA GLY A 507 -25.43 12.44 -2.86
C GLY A 507 -26.33 13.38 -2.03
N GLN A 508 -26.86 12.83 -0.94
CA GLN A 508 -27.80 13.50 -0.04
C GLN A 508 -27.37 13.41 1.42
N VAL A 509 -27.32 14.55 2.10
CA VAL A 509 -27.10 14.64 3.55
C VAL A 509 -28.36 15.24 4.18
N LEU A 510 -29.09 14.44 4.97
CA LEU A 510 -30.42 14.75 5.49
C LEU A 510 -30.42 14.78 7.03
N GLY A 511 -31.49 15.31 7.62
CA GLY A 511 -31.67 15.33 9.08
C GLY A 511 -30.61 16.16 9.80
N ASN A 512 -30.13 15.66 10.94
CA ASN A 512 -29.08 16.27 11.76
C ASN A 512 -27.71 15.60 11.53
N ALA A 513 -27.51 14.95 10.38
CA ALA A 513 -26.26 14.27 10.06
C ALA A 513 -25.05 15.24 10.16
N ARG A 514 -23.92 14.72 10.62
CA ARG A 514 -22.68 15.48 10.82
C ARG A 514 -21.58 14.90 9.95
N ILE A 515 -21.13 15.69 8.99
CA ILE A 515 -19.96 15.39 8.17
C ILE A 515 -18.79 16.17 8.74
N GLN A 516 -17.75 15.49 9.20
CA GLN A 516 -16.66 16.06 10.01
C GLN A 516 -15.30 15.70 9.43
N ASP A 517 -14.25 16.29 10.00
CA ASP A 517 -12.86 16.08 9.61
C ASP A 517 -12.65 16.29 8.10
N HIS A 518 -12.08 15.32 7.39
CA HIS A 518 -11.83 15.35 5.95
C HIS A 518 -12.80 14.43 5.18
N ALA A 519 -13.93 14.06 5.78
CA ALA A 519 -14.90 13.19 5.14
C ALA A 519 -15.44 13.81 3.83
N THR A 520 -15.57 12.96 2.81
CA THR A 520 -16.01 13.31 1.46
C THR A 520 -17.24 12.50 1.09
N ILE A 521 -18.36 13.17 0.87
CA ILE A 521 -19.56 12.53 0.32
C ILE A 521 -19.56 12.71 -1.20
N MET A 522 -19.28 11.64 -1.95
CA MET A 522 -19.31 11.64 -3.41
C MET A 522 -20.63 11.08 -3.96
N GLY A 523 -21.38 10.36 -3.12
CA GLY A 523 -22.63 9.70 -3.47
C GLY A 523 -23.45 9.27 -2.27
N GLY A 524 -24.55 8.57 -2.55
CA GLY A 524 -25.34 7.85 -1.55
C GLY A 524 -26.24 8.74 -0.69
N THR A 525 -26.74 8.18 0.41
CA THR A 525 -27.62 8.88 1.35
C THR A 525 -27.10 8.73 2.78
N VAL A 526 -26.91 9.88 3.44
CA VAL A 526 -26.55 10.01 4.85
C VAL A 526 -27.69 10.77 5.54
N GLN A 527 -28.34 10.19 6.54
CA GLN A 527 -29.54 10.79 7.12
C GLN A 527 -29.64 10.61 8.64
N ASP A 528 -30.66 11.22 9.24
CA ASP A 528 -30.98 11.16 10.67
C ASP A 528 -29.88 11.80 11.54
N ASN A 529 -29.27 11.09 12.49
CA ASN A 529 -28.24 11.61 13.41
C ASN A 529 -26.86 10.98 13.15
N VAL A 530 -26.60 10.55 11.92
CA VAL A 530 -25.35 9.89 11.52
C VAL A 530 -24.15 10.82 11.67
N VAL A 531 -23.00 10.24 12.01
CA VAL A 531 -21.70 10.93 11.96
C VAL A 531 -20.77 10.26 10.94
N VAL A 532 -20.32 11.02 9.96
CA VAL A 532 -19.27 10.62 9.01
C VAL A 532 -18.04 11.49 9.27
N GLY A 533 -16.90 10.90 9.59
CA GLY A 533 -15.66 11.59 9.96
C GLY A 533 -14.40 10.90 9.44
N GLY A 534 -13.25 11.25 9.98
CA GLY A 534 -11.94 10.77 9.54
C GLY A 534 -11.66 11.11 8.07
N LEU A 535 -11.28 10.10 7.27
CA LEU A 535 -11.02 10.22 5.83
C LEU A 535 -12.12 9.58 4.98
N SER A 536 -13.28 9.31 5.56
CA SER A 536 -14.32 8.50 4.91
C SER A 536 -14.73 9.08 3.57
N VAL A 537 -14.65 8.27 2.52
CA VAL A 537 -15.24 8.54 1.20
C VAL A 537 -16.53 7.73 1.08
N VAL A 538 -17.66 8.40 0.86
CA VAL A 538 -18.98 7.75 0.73
C VAL A 538 -19.38 7.70 -0.75
N HIS A 539 -19.66 6.49 -1.24
CA HIS A 539 -19.97 6.17 -2.63
C HIS A 539 -21.50 6.01 -2.84
N ASP A 540 -21.94 5.95 -4.11
CA ASP A 540 -23.36 5.97 -4.48
C ASP A 540 -24.21 4.83 -3.90
N GLY A 541 -23.62 3.65 -3.68
CA GLY A 541 -24.32 2.48 -3.12
C GLY A 541 -24.65 2.58 -1.62
N ALA A 542 -24.13 3.61 -0.93
CA ALA A 542 -24.21 3.74 0.51
C ALA A 542 -25.55 4.30 1.01
N ARG A 543 -26.15 3.60 1.99
CA ARG A 543 -27.26 4.12 2.79
C ARG A 543 -26.91 4.11 4.27
N ILE A 544 -26.66 5.27 4.85
CA ILE A 544 -26.20 5.42 6.24
C ILE A 544 -27.27 6.23 7.00
N ARG A 545 -27.85 5.64 8.05
CA ARG A 545 -29.03 6.21 8.74
C ARG A 545 -29.06 5.96 10.24
N ASP A 546 -30.11 6.45 10.89
CA ASP A 546 -30.38 6.37 12.32
C ASP A 546 -29.33 7.12 13.19
N SER A 547 -28.43 6.41 13.86
CA SER A 547 -27.35 6.95 14.71
C SER A 547 -26.01 6.26 14.44
N ALA A 548 -25.85 5.71 13.22
CA ALA A 548 -24.64 5.05 12.80
C ALA A 548 -23.45 6.01 12.67
N GLN A 549 -22.23 5.46 12.72
CA GLN A 549 -21.00 6.25 12.58
C GLN A 549 -20.00 5.62 11.60
N VAL A 550 -19.36 6.44 10.78
CA VAL A 550 -18.34 5.99 9.80
C VAL A 550 -17.11 6.86 9.94
N HIS A 551 -15.95 6.27 10.25
CA HIS A 551 -14.65 6.94 10.23
C HIS A 551 -13.62 5.99 9.60
N THR A 552 -13.73 5.77 8.29
CA THR A 552 -12.85 4.87 7.53
C THR A 552 -11.67 5.62 6.91
N VAL A 553 -10.64 4.88 6.51
CA VAL A 553 -9.44 5.43 5.85
C VAL A 553 -9.03 4.70 4.56
N PHE A 554 -9.71 3.59 4.23
CA PHE A 554 -9.59 2.83 2.99
C PHE A 554 -10.98 2.57 2.43
N MET A 555 -11.11 2.60 1.09
CA MET A 555 -12.30 2.27 0.28
C MET A 555 -13.61 2.21 1.08
N GLY A 556 -14.16 3.40 1.33
CA GLY A 556 -15.23 3.57 2.30
C GLY A 556 -16.59 3.00 1.88
N PRO A 557 -17.63 3.26 2.68
CA PRO A 557 -19.03 2.97 2.37
C PRO A 557 -19.44 2.97 0.89
N GLY A 558 -19.77 1.79 0.37
CA GLY A 558 -20.34 1.61 -0.96
C GLY A 558 -19.33 1.54 -2.09
N ALA A 559 -18.04 1.38 -1.79
CA ALA A 559 -16.99 1.29 -2.80
C ALA A 559 -17.13 0.04 -3.69
N PHE A 560 -17.43 -1.12 -3.10
CA PHE A 560 -17.53 -2.40 -3.84
C PHE A 560 -18.96 -2.80 -4.17
N GLU A 561 -19.88 -2.58 -3.26
CA GLU A 561 -21.27 -2.96 -3.44
C GLU A 561 -22.24 -2.05 -2.68
N ALA A 562 -23.52 -2.15 -3.00
CA ALA A 562 -24.54 -1.41 -2.29
C ALA A 562 -24.71 -1.96 -0.87
N PHE A 563 -24.66 -1.10 0.12
CA PHE A 563 -24.70 -1.51 1.52
C PHE A 563 -25.51 -0.54 2.39
N THR A 564 -26.00 -1.02 3.54
CA THR A 564 -26.75 -0.21 4.50
C THR A 564 -26.15 -0.29 5.89
N LEU A 565 -25.74 0.87 6.44
CA LEU A 565 -25.33 1.01 7.83
C LEU A 565 -26.44 1.72 8.62
N SER A 566 -26.87 1.15 9.74
CA SER A 566 -28.04 1.65 10.48
C SER A 566 -27.93 1.47 11.98
N GLY A 567 -28.99 1.83 12.71
CA GLY A 567 -29.07 1.75 14.17
C GLY A 567 -27.93 2.51 14.84
N THR A 568 -27.11 1.80 15.61
CA THR A 568 -25.93 2.37 16.30
C THR A 568 -24.62 1.74 15.80
N ALA A 569 -24.65 1.06 14.65
CA ALA A 569 -23.47 0.42 14.10
C ALA A 569 -22.38 1.44 13.77
N GLN A 570 -21.12 1.03 13.91
CA GLN A 570 -19.98 1.88 13.61
C GLN A 570 -18.97 1.13 12.73
N LEU A 571 -18.50 1.81 11.68
CA LEU A 571 -17.36 1.39 10.87
C LEU A 571 -16.19 2.33 11.13
N ARG A 572 -15.02 1.79 11.48
CA ARG A 572 -13.86 2.57 11.96
C ARG A 572 -12.55 2.03 11.38
N GLY A 573 -11.64 2.93 11.01
CA GLY A 573 -10.35 2.55 10.42
C GLY A 573 -10.50 1.89 9.05
N ASP A 574 -9.46 1.21 8.57
CA ASP A 574 -9.54 0.53 7.27
C ASP A 574 -10.79 -0.35 7.18
N VAL A 575 -11.53 -0.30 6.07
CA VAL A 575 -12.66 -1.21 5.84
C VAL A 575 -12.65 -1.65 4.38
N GLU A 576 -12.85 -2.94 4.18
CA GLU A 576 -13.37 -3.51 2.94
C GLU A 576 -14.62 -4.27 3.38
N GLU A 577 -15.80 -3.70 3.11
CA GLU A 577 -17.09 -4.26 3.48
C GLU A 577 -17.65 -5.03 2.30
N ARG A 578 -18.07 -6.29 2.54
CA ARG A 578 -18.64 -7.14 1.50
C ARG A 578 -19.93 -7.82 1.95
N GLY A 579 -21.07 -7.31 1.50
CA GLY A 579 -22.41 -7.88 1.65
C GLY A 579 -23.00 -7.70 3.06
N ALA A 580 -22.35 -6.93 3.92
CA ALA A 580 -22.74 -6.71 5.31
C ALA A 580 -23.63 -5.47 5.45
N SER A 581 -24.64 -5.56 6.31
CA SER A 581 -25.49 -4.40 6.64
C SER A 581 -25.77 -4.34 8.14
N PRO A 582 -24.76 -3.98 8.96
CA PRO A 582 -24.89 -3.99 10.41
C PRO A 582 -25.82 -2.87 10.90
N SER A 583 -26.58 -3.18 11.95
CA SER A 583 -27.44 -2.23 12.68
C SER A 583 -26.98 -1.96 14.12
N LYS A 584 -26.00 -2.72 14.60
CA LYS A 584 -25.29 -2.55 15.88
C LYS A 584 -23.84 -3.06 15.75
N GLY A 585 -23.03 -2.86 16.78
CA GLY A 585 -21.63 -3.28 16.81
C GLY A 585 -20.66 -2.19 16.38
N VAL A 586 -19.36 -2.42 16.62
CA VAL A 586 -18.28 -1.53 16.20
C VAL A 586 -17.21 -2.37 15.51
N PHE A 587 -16.99 -2.12 14.23
CA PHE A 587 -16.16 -2.96 13.37
C PHE A 587 -14.96 -2.19 12.83
N TYR A 588 -13.86 -2.92 12.68
CA TYR A 588 -12.57 -2.44 12.18
C TYR A 588 -12.05 -3.47 11.17
N GLY A 589 -11.44 -3.04 10.08
CA GLY A 589 -10.91 -3.96 9.07
C GLY A 589 -11.98 -4.53 8.15
N TYR A 590 -11.82 -5.77 7.70
CA TYR A 590 -12.80 -6.45 6.84
C TYR A 590 -14.13 -6.65 7.57
N VAL A 591 -15.26 -6.43 6.87
CA VAL A 591 -16.59 -6.63 7.44
C VAL A 591 -17.45 -7.44 6.46
N ASP A 592 -17.90 -8.61 6.90
CA ASP A 592 -18.76 -9.51 6.14
C ASP A 592 -20.01 -9.94 6.95
N PRO A 593 -20.99 -10.64 6.35
CA PRO A 593 -22.21 -11.05 7.04
C PRO A 593 -22.00 -11.95 8.25
N GLY A 594 -20.91 -12.73 8.28
CA GLY A 594 -20.55 -13.59 9.40
C GLY A 594 -19.98 -12.79 10.57
N LEU A 595 -19.09 -11.83 10.28
CA LEU A 595 -18.42 -11.00 11.30
C LEU A 595 -19.40 -10.11 12.07
N ILE A 596 -20.42 -9.57 11.40
CA ILE A 596 -21.39 -8.67 12.05
C ILE A 596 -22.26 -9.36 13.11
N LEU A 597 -22.22 -10.69 13.18
CA LEU A 597 -22.91 -11.50 14.19
C LEU A 597 -21.97 -12.02 15.29
N ASN A 598 -20.65 -11.85 15.13
CA ASN A 598 -19.66 -12.46 16.02
C ASN A 598 -19.09 -11.44 17.04
N PRO A 599 -19.30 -11.66 18.36
CA PRO A 599 -18.76 -10.79 19.40
C PRO A 599 -17.23 -10.65 19.39
N GLU A 600 -16.50 -11.67 18.93
CA GLU A 600 -15.02 -11.64 18.82
C GLU A 600 -14.51 -10.61 17.80
N TYR A 601 -15.41 -10.09 16.94
CA TYR A 601 -15.12 -9.08 15.92
C TYR A 601 -15.87 -7.77 16.15
N GLY A 602 -16.48 -7.60 17.33
CA GLY A 602 -17.08 -6.32 17.74
C GLY A 602 -18.60 -6.21 17.59
N ALA A 603 -19.31 -7.30 17.29
CA ALA A 603 -20.78 -7.31 17.17
C ALA A 603 -21.52 -6.85 18.44
N ASP A 604 -20.89 -6.98 19.62
CA ASP A 604 -21.43 -6.56 20.91
C ASP A 604 -20.81 -5.26 21.45
N LEU A 605 -19.88 -4.65 20.72
CA LEU A 605 -19.35 -3.34 21.08
C LEU A 605 -20.41 -2.25 20.85
N THR A 606 -20.49 -1.31 21.79
CA THR A 606 -21.40 -0.16 21.74
C THR A 606 -20.67 1.18 21.58
N GLY A 607 -19.33 1.17 21.72
CA GLY A 607 -18.48 2.35 21.62
C GLY A 607 -17.17 2.03 20.91
N ALA A 608 -16.57 3.06 20.31
CA ALA A 608 -15.26 2.95 19.69
C ALA A 608 -14.19 2.54 20.71
N VAL A 609 -13.25 1.71 20.23
CA VAL A 609 -12.10 1.25 20.99
C VAL A 609 -11.04 2.34 20.89
N PRO A 610 -10.51 2.85 22.03
CA PRO A 610 -9.44 3.83 22.00
C PRO A 610 -8.18 3.24 21.34
N GLU A 611 -7.50 4.06 20.54
CA GLU A 611 -6.35 3.62 19.76
C GLU A 611 -5.03 3.71 20.52
N VAL A 612 -4.04 2.92 20.12
CA VAL A 612 -2.67 2.97 20.67
C VAL A 612 -1.96 4.29 20.36
N THR A 613 -2.36 4.96 19.27
CA THR A 613 -1.82 6.27 18.89
C THR A 613 -2.57 7.37 19.62
N ALA A 614 -1.86 8.24 20.34
CA ALA A 614 -2.48 9.38 20.99
C ALA A 614 -2.91 10.42 19.95
N THR A 615 -4.18 10.83 19.99
CA THR A 615 -4.64 11.98 19.20
C THR A 615 -3.88 13.23 19.68
N PRO A 616 -3.19 13.97 18.80
CA PRO A 616 -2.50 15.20 19.19
C PRO A 616 -3.50 16.13 19.87
N ARG A 617 -3.21 16.55 21.13
CA ARG A 617 -4.07 17.50 21.84
C ARG A 617 -4.25 18.73 20.96
N SER A 618 -5.49 19.18 20.78
CA SER A 618 -5.74 20.54 20.30
C SER A 618 -5.03 21.48 21.28
N GLN A 619 -3.91 22.07 20.85
CA GLN A 619 -3.19 23.07 21.65
C GLN A 619 -3.99 24.36 21.70
#